data_AF-A0A2J8MSQ5-F1
#
_entry.id   AF-A0A2J8MSQ5-F1
#
_cell.length_a   1.000
_cell.length_b   1.000
_cell.length_c   1.000
_cell.angle_alpha   90.00
_cell.angle_beta   90.00
_cell.angle_gamma   90.00
#
_symmetry.space_group_name_H-M   'P 1'
#
loop_
_entity.id
_entity.type
_entity.pdbx_description
1 polymer ?
#
loop_
_entity_poly.entity_id
_entity_poly.type
_entity_poly.pdbx_seq_one_letter_code
_entity_poly.pdbx_strand_id
1 'polypeptide(L)'
;IISGQFLSDKKVGTYVEVDMFGLPVDTRRKAFKTKTSQGNAVNPVWEEEPIVFKKVVLPTLACLRIAVYEEGGKFIGHRILPVQAIRPGYHYICLRNERNQPLTLPAVFVYIEVKDYVPDTYADVIEALSNPIRYVNLMEQRAKQLAALTLEDEEEVKKESGFLHDEIMRLTHNTLEKLMALPLTHVVPIQSKMLS
;
A
#
# COMPACT_ATOMS: atom_id res chain seq x y z
N ILE A 1 6.58 16.44 -16.16
CA ILE A 1 6.17 17.69 -16.85
C ILE A 1 5.88 17.32 -18.29
N ILE A 2 4.74 17.72 -18.87
CA ILE A 2 4.32 17.20 -20.18
C ILE A 2 4.71 18.20 -21.28
N SER A 3 4.11 19.39 -21.26
CA SER A 3 4.30 20.41 -22.30
C SER A 3 4.12 21.82 -21.75
N GLY A 4 4.42 22.83 -22.57
CA GLY A 4 4.21 24.24 -22.26
C GLY A 4 3.51 24.96 -23.41
N GLN A 5 3.00 26.15 -23.14
CA GLN A 5 2.25 26.95 -24.11
C GLN A 5 2.62 28.43 -23.97
N PHE A 6 2.91 29.09 -25.10
CA PHE A 6 3.23 30.51 -25.25
C PHE A 6 4.26 31.03 -24.22
N LEU A 7 5.40 30.35 -24.08
CA LEU A 7 6.39 30.65 -23.05
C LEU A 7 7.29 31.85 -23.40
N SER A 8 7.59 32.04 -24.68
CA SER A 8 8.37 33.18 -25.17
C SER A 8 7.96 33.50 -26.61
N ASP A 9 8.06 34.79 -26.98
CA ASP A 9 7.81 35.26 -28.34
C ASP A 9 9.03 35.00 -29.26
N LYS A 10 10.15 34.56 -28.70
CA LYS A 10 11.39 34.25 -29.42
C LYS A 10 11.47 32.77 -29.75
N LYS A 11 12.14 32.44 -30.86
CA LYS A 11 12.58 31.07 -31.17
C LYS A 11 13.80 30.72 -30.31
N VAL A 12 13.54 30.25 -29.09
CA VAL A 12 14.56 29.85 -28.12
C VAL A 12 14.15 28.55 -27.45
N GLY A 13 15.12 27.73 -27.06
CA GLY A 13 14.82 26.56 -26.23
C GLY A 13 14.29 26.99 -24.86
N THR A 14 13.48 26.14 -24.25
CA THR A 14 12.96 26.35 -22.89
C THR A 14 13.05 25.08 -22.08
N TYR A 15 13.25 25.22 -20.77
CA TYR A 15 13.27 24.10 -19.83
C TYR A 15 12.52 24.47 -18.55
N VAL A 16 12.07 23.44 -17.84
CA VAL A 16 11.33 23.57 -16.58
C VAL A 16 12.18 23.02 -15.45
N GLU A 17 12.27 23.77 -14.37
CA GLU A 17 12.82 23.33 -13.09
C GLU A 17 11.69 23.10 -12.10
N VAL A 18 11.80 22.03 -11.31
CA VAL A 18 10.85 21.70 -10.26
C VAL A 18 11.61 21.57 -8.94
N ASP A 19 11.29 22.47 -8.01
CA ASP A 19 11.87 22.53 -6.68
C ASP A 19 10.83 22.24 -5.61
N MET A 20 11.26 21.66 -4.49
CA MET A 20 10.45 21.57 -3.27
C MET A 20 11.11 22.36 -2.14
N PHE A 21 10.31 23.17 -1.46
CA PHE A 21 10.70 23.96 -0.29
C PHE A 21 9.87 23.52 0.90
N GLY A 22 10.43 23.54 2.11
CA GLY A 22 9.75 23.16 3.34
C GLY A 22 10.75 22.96 4.45
N LEU A 23 10.60 21.90 5.23
CA LEU A 23 11.65 21.48 6.17
C LEU A 23 12.96 21.19 5.43
N PRO A 24 14.13 21.29 6.10
CA PRO A 24 15.41 20.93 5.48
C PRO A 24 15.44 19.51 4.90
N VAL A 25 14.76 18.56 5.55
CA VAL A 25 14.65 17.16 5.09
C VAL A 25 13.78 17.02 3.82
N ASP A 26 12.77 17.88 3.66
CA ASP A 26 11.83 17.89 2.53
C ASP A 26 12.35 18.73 1.35
N THR A 27 13.23 19.69 1.64
CA THR A 27 13.73 20.64 0.65
C THR A 27 14.63 19.94 -0.38
N ARG A 28 14.31 20.13 -1.65
CA ARG A 28 15.11 19.67 -2.80
C ARG A 28 15.15 20.81 -3.82
N ARG A 29 16.32 21.44 -3.96
CA ARG A 29 16.54 22.60 -4.85
C ARG A 29 17.40 22.19 -6.03
N LYS A 30 17.07 22.70 -7.23
CA LYS A 30 17.76 22.45 -8.50
C LYS A 30 17.99 20.97 -8.79
N ALA A 31 17.19 20.10 -8.19
CA ALA A 31 17.37 18.66 -8.27
C ALA A 31 16.75 18.11 -9.56
N PHE A 32 15.69 18.77 -10.07
CA PHE A 32 14.93 18.28 -11.20
C PHE A 32 14.79 19.35 -12.26
N LYS A 33 15.32 19.06 -13.43
CA LYS A 33 15.31 19.92 -14.60
C LYS A 33 14.99 19.06 -15.82
N THR A 34 14.04 19.52 -16.63
CA THR A 34 13.74 18.88 -17.92
C THR A 34 14.86 19.17 -18.93
N LYS A 35 14.94 18.37 -19.99
CA LYS A 35 15.72 18.73 -21.18
C LYS A 35 15.23 20.06 -21.74
N THR A 36 16.15 20.80 -22.36
CA THR A 36 15.81 22.03 -23.08
C THR A 36 15.11 21.68 -24.39
N SER A 37 14.01 22.36 -24.71
CA SER A 37 13.32 22.21 -25.99
C SER A 37 14.20 22.70 -27.15
N GLN A 38 14.04 22.10 -28.34
CA GLN A 38 14.85 22.43 -29.51
C GLN A 38 14.36 23.71 -30.21
N GLY A 39 14.60 24.88 -29.61
CA GLY A 39 14.24 26.17 -30.21
C GLY A 39 12.72 26.47 -30.30
N ASN A 40 11.89 25.63 -29.67
CA ASN A 40 10.44 25.80 -29.60
C ASN A 40 10.03 26.34 -28.22
N ALA A 41 9.58 27.59 -28.17
CA ALA A 41 9.02 28.23 -26.98
C ALA A 41 7.49 28.41 -27.04
N VAL A 42 6.86 28.15 -28.18
CA VAL A 42 5.40 28.38 -28.38
C VAL A 42 4.61 27.20 -27.85
N ASN A 43 5.05 25.97 -28.13
CA ASN A 43 4.37 24.76 -27.70
C ASN A 43 5.37 23.59 -27.47
N PRO A 44 6.39 23.77 -26.61
CA PRO A 44 7.34 22.69 -26.32
C PRO A 44 6.64 21.50 -25.67
N VAL A 45 7.08 20.30 -26.04
CA VAL A 45 6.73 19.03 -25.39
C VAL A 45 8.02 18.45 -24.84
N TRP A 46 8.03 18.15 -23.54
CA TRP A 46 9.20 17.59 -22.86
C TRP A 46 9.06 16.10 -22.58
N GLU A 47 7.84 15.60 -22.31
CA GLU A 47 7.54 14.18 -22.05
C GLU A 47 8.58 13.47 -21.16
N GLU A 48 8.98 14.15 -20.08
CA GLU A 48 10.02 13.65 -19.18
C GLU A 48 9.46 12.61 -18.20
N GLU A 49 10.37 11.77 -17.70
CA GLU A 49 10.06 10.85 -16.60
C GLU A 49 9.46 11.59 -15.39
N PRO A 50 8.57 10.93 -14.62
CA PRO A 50 7.98 11.52 -13.44
C PRO A 50 9.05 11.95 -12.44
N ILE A 51 8.97 13.20 -12.00
CA ILE A 51 9.80 13.72 -10.92
C ILE A 51 9.20 13.23 -9.60
N VAL A 52 9.90 12.33 -8.91
CA VAL A 52 9.38 11.66 -7.71
C VAL A 52 9.97 12.25 -6.44
N PHE A 53 9.11 12.83 -5.61
CA PHE A 53 9.43 13.20 -4.23
C PHE A 53 8.98 12.06 -3.30
N LYS A 54 9.84 11.04 -3.13
CA LYS A 54 9.48 9.78 -2.45
C LYS A 54 8.90 9.97 -1.04
N LYS A 55 9.44 10.91 -0.27
CA LYS A 55 9.04 11.15 1.12
C LYS A 55 9.00 12.65 1.39
N VAL A 56 7.84 13.12 1.84
CA VAL A 56 7.63 14.48 2.35
C VAL A 56 7.19 14.34 3.80
N VAL A 57 8.04 14.76 4.74
CA VAL A 57 7.84 14.59 6.19
C VAL A 57 6.72 15.51 6.69
N LEU A 58 6.67 16.76 6.24
CA LEU A 58 5.63 17.70 6.66
C LEU A 58 4.99 18.41 5.45
N PRO A 59 4.00 17.77 4.78
CA PRO A 59 3.34 18.32 3.59
C PRO A 59 2.66 19.67 3.81
N THR A 60 2.23 19.98 5.03
CA THR A 60 1.57 21.24 5.40
C THR A 60 2.51 22.45 5.34
N LEU A 61 3.81 22.24 5.52
CA LEU A 61 4.83 23.28 5.40
C LEU A 61 5.51 23.28 4.01
N ALA A 62 5.31 22.21 3.24
CA ALA A 62 5.98 22.02 1.97
C ALA A 62 5.27 22.74 0.81
N CYS A 63 6.05 23.33 -0.09
CA CYS A 63 5.60 23.98 -1.31
C CYS A 63 6.40 23.47 -2.50
N LEU A 64 5.71 23.15 -3.59
CA LEU A 64 6.29 22.81 -4.89
C LEU A 64 6.41 24.09 -5.73
N ARG A 65 7.58 24.36 -6.29
CA ARG A 65 7.80 25.46 -7.23
C ARG A 65 8.12 24.89 -8.60
N ILE A 66 7.33 25.28 -9.59
CA ILE A 66 7.57 24.98 -11.00
C ILE A 66 8.02 26.29 -11.65
N ALA A 67 9.23 26.34 -12.17
CA ALA A 67 9.81 27.52 -12.80
C ALA A 67 10.26 27.19 -14.23
N VAL A 68 10.05 28.12 -15.15
CA VAL A 68 10.39 27.95 -16.56
C VAL A 68 11.43 28.99 -16.94
N TYR A 69 12.42 28.55 -17.72
CA TYR A 69 13.54 29.36 -18.17
C TYR A 69 13.77 29.17 -19.67
N GLU A 70 14.33 30.20 -20.31
CA GLU A 70 14.89 30.10 -21.65
C GLU A 70 16.27 29.42 -21.61
N GLU A 71 16.68 28.87 -22.75
CA GLU A 71 18.05 28.45 -23.03
C GLU A 71 18.99 29.64 -22.80
N GLY A 72 19.98 29.47 -21.90
CA GLY A 72 20.80 30.56 -21.37
C GLY A 72 20.42 31.04 -19.96
N GLY A 73 19.34 30.51 -19.36
CA GLY A 73 19.00 30.71 -17.95
C GLY A 73 18.18 31.96 -17.65
N LYS A 74 17.66 32.64 -18.67
CA LYS A 74 16.74 33.77 -18.49
C LYS A 74 15.40 33.26 -17.94
N PHE A 75 14.94 33.89 -16.86
CA PHE A 75 13.66 33.55 -16.23
C PHE A 75 12.46 33.97 -17.08
N ILE A 76 11.48 33.08 -17.23
CA ILE A 76 10.20 33.36 -17.89
C ILE A 76 9.11 33.57 -16.86
N GLY A 77 8.93 32.59 -15.98
CA GLY A 77 7.84 32.58 -15.02
C GLY A 77 7.88 31.37 -14.10
N HIS A 78 7.11 31.44 -13.02
CA HIS A 78 7.02 30.35 -12.05
C HIS A 78 5.62 30.23 -11.46
N ARG A 79 5.37 29.10 -10.79
CA ARG A 79 4.23 28.91 -9.90
C ARG A 79 4.69 28.22 -8.63
N ILE A 80 4.20 28.72 -7.50
CA ILE A 80 4.33 28.05 -6.20
C ILE A 80 2.98 27.41 -5.87
N LEU A 81 3.01 26.13 -5.50
CA LEU A 81 1.85 25.31 -5.16
C LEU A 81 2.10 24.68 -3.78
N PRO A 82 1.29 25.01 -2.75
CA PRO A 82 1.36 24.33 -1.46
C PRO A 82 1.04 22.85 -1.63
N VAL A 83 1.89 21.94 -1.13
CA VAL A 83 1.76 20.49 -1.37
C VAL A 83 0.41 19.97 -0.87
N GLN A 84 -0.05 20.44 0.29
CA GLN A 84 -1.37 20.10 0.85
C GLN A 84 -2.56 20.46 -0.06
N ALA A 85 -2.42 21.47 -0.93
CA ALA A 85 -3.49 21.97 -1.78
C ALA A 85 -3.42 21.47 -3.24
N ILE A 86 -2.39 20.68 -3.58
CA ILE A 86 -2.22 20.15 -4.93
C ILE A 86 -3.28 19.08 -5.19
N ARG A 87 -3.99 19.23 -6.31
CA ARG A 87 -4.94 18.23 -6.79
C ARG A 87 -4.23 17.30 -7.78
N PRO A 88 -4.39 15.97 -7.65
CA PRO A 88 -3.85 15.03 -8.62
C PRO A 88 -4.57 15.14 -9.98
N GLY A 89 -3.96 14.58 -11.02
CA GLY A 89 -4.47 14.57 -12.39
C GLY A 89 -3.75 15.55 -13.33
N TYR A 90 -4.37 15.78 -14.48
CA TYR A 90 -3.87 16.68 -15.53
C TYR A 90 -4.31 18.12 -15.27
N HIS A 91 -3.36 19.05 -15.22
CA HIS A 91 -3.62 20.45 -14.91
C HIS A 91 -2.81 21.39 -15.80
N TYR A 92 -3.43 22.51 -16.17
CA TYR A 92 -2.71 23.68 -16.66
C TYR A 92 -2.30 24.57 -15.50
N ILE A 93 -1.04 24.98 -15.51
CA ILE A 93 -0.46 25.87 -14.51
C ILE A 93 -0.07 27.17 -15.20
N CYS A 94 -0.89 28.21 -14.99
CA CYS A 94 -0.59 29.55 -15.45
C CYS A 94 0.59 30.12 -14.63
N LEU A 95 1.63 30.55 -15.35
CA LEU A 95 2.85 31.07 -14.76
C LEU A 95 2.68 32.50 -14.25
N ARG A 96 3.55 32.88 -13.34
CA ARG A 96 3.61 34.20 -12.71
C ARG A 96 5.03 34.76 -12.79
N ASN A 97 5.16 36.08 -12.85
CA ASN A 97 6.46 36.73 -12.81
C ASN A 97 7.12 36.65 -11.41
N GLU A 98 8.30 37.24 -11.23
CA GLU A 98 9.03 37.25 -9.95
C GLU A 98 8.26 37.93 -8.82
N ARG A 99 7.41 38.90 -9.14
CA ARG A 99 6.52 39.59 -8.20
C ARG A 99 5.20 38.84 -7.97
N ASN A 100 5.11 37.59 -8.43
CA ASN A 100 3.95 36.73 -8.34
C ASN A 100 2.69 37.30 -9.04
N GLN A 101 2.87 38.20 -10.01
CA GLN A 101 1.78 38.70 -10.86
C GLN A 101 1.51 37.70 -12.00
N PRO A 102 0.23 37.43 -12.34
CA PRO A 102 -0.12 36.48 -13.38
C PRO A 102 0.40 36.91 -14.75
N LEU A 103 0.99 35.96 -15.49
CA LEU A 103 1.29 36.12 -16.91
C LEU A 103 0.07 35.63 -17.72
N THR A 104 -0.28 36.31 -18.81
CA THR A 104 -1.52 36.06 -19.55
C THR A 104 -1.47 34.76 -20.38
N LEU A 105 -0.37 34.55 -21.12
CA LEU A 105 -0.24 33.45 -22.08
C LEU A 105 0.61 32.27 -21.56
N PRO A 106 1.76 32.48 -20.88
CA PRO A 106 2.64 31.40 -20.46
C PRO A 106 1.99 30.43 -19.48
N ALA A 107 1.87 29.17 -19.90
CA ALA A 107 1.33 28.09 -19.09
C ALA A 107 2.11 26.79 -19.28
N VAL A 108 2.13 25.95 -18.25
CA VAL A 108 2.72 24.60 -18.29
C VAL A 108 1.63 23.57 -18.07
N PHE A 109 1.60 22.53 -18.91
CA PHE A 109 0.72 21.38 -18.76
C PHE A 109 1.45 20.26 -18.02
N VAL A 110 0.85 19.79 -16.93
CA VAL A 110 1.44 18.81 -16.04
C VAL A 110 0.45 17.71 -15.69
N TYR A 111 0.97 16.53 -15.42
CA TYR A 111 0.27 15.50 -14.66
C TYR A 111 0.90 15.44 -13.28
N ILE A 112 0.07 15.45 -12.24
CA ILE A 112 0.50 15.37 -10.85
C ILE A 112 -0.15 14.17 -10.19
N GLU A 113 0.64 13.39 -9.46
CA GLU A 113 0.16 12.31 -8.62
C GLU A 113 0.51 12.62 -7.17
N VAL A 114 -0.46 12.47 -6.27
CA VAL A 114 -0.30 12.67 -4.83
C VAL A 114 -0.73 11.37 -4.15
N LYS A 115 0.16 10.79 -3.36
CA LYS A 115 -0.05 9.53 -2.63
C LYS A 115 0.39 9.71 -1.18
N ASP A 116 -0.25 8.96 -0.29
CA ASP A 116 0.20 8.85 1.09
C ASP A 116 1.51 8.06 1.14
N TYR A 117 2.46 8.55 1.94
CA TYR A 117 3.73 7.89 2.10
C TYR A 117 3.58 6.63 2.96
N VAL A 118 3.92 5.48 2.38
CA VAL A 118 4.01 4.20 3.07
C VAL A 118 5.47 3.76 3.06
N PRO A 119 6.10 3.55 4.23
CA PRO A 119 7.43 2.94 4.27
C PRO A 119 7.41 1.52 3.71
N ASP A 120 8.46 1.12 3.00
CA ASP A 120 8.56 -0.20 2.36
C ASP A 120 8.34 -1.38 3.33
N THR A 121 8.75 -1.22 4.61
CA THR A 121 8.56 -2.21 5.66
C THR A 121 7.09 -2.53 5.97
N TYR A 122 6.17 -1.63 5.64
CA TYR A 122 4.74 -1.76 5.92
C TYR A 122 3.89 -1.93 4.65
N ALA A 123 4.51 -2.12 3.48
CA ALA A 123 3.79 -2.21 2.20
C ALA A 123 2.72 -3.32 2.21
N ASP A 124 3.09 -4.53 2.64
CA ASP A 124 2.18 -5.69 2.71
C ASP A 124 1.01 -5.46 3.67
N VAL A 125 1.28 -4.80 4.79
CA VAL A 125 0.25 -4.49 5.81
C VAL A 125 -0.75 -3.49 5.25
N ILE A 126 -0.27 -2.43 4.57
CA ILE A 126 -1.16 -1.44 3.96
C ILE A 126 -1.95 -2.04 2.79
N GLU A 127 -1.36 -2.92 1.98
CA GLU A 127 -2.10 -3.64 0.93
C GLU A 127 -3.24 -4.46 1.55
N ALA A 128 -2.96 -5.23 2.60
CA ALA A 128 -3.96 -6.01 3.33
C ALA A 128 -5.08 -5.14 3.90
N LEU A 129 -4.76 -3.97 4.46
CA LEU A 129 -5.73 -3.02 5.00
C LEU A 129 -6.55 -2.31 3.91
N SER A 130 -5.95 -2.06 2.74
CA SER A 130 -6.64 -1.41 1.61
C SER A 130 -7.71 -2.30 0.99
N ASN A 131 -7.55 -3.62 1.05
CA ASN A 131 -8.52 -4.59 0.55
C ASN A 131 -8.65 -5.82 1.50
N PRO A 132 -9.37 -5.66 2.62
CA PRO A 132 -9.41 -6.67 3.67
C PRO A 132 -10.10 -7.97 3.22
N ILE A 133 -11.13 -7.89 2.37
CA ILE A 133 -11.85 -9.06 1.86
C ILE A 133 -10.93 -9.93 1.00
N ARG A 134 -10.19 -9.31 0.07
CA ARG A 134 -9.21 -10.03 -0.76
C ARG A 134 -8.15 -10.71 0.10
N TYR A 135 -7.64 -10.02 1.11
CA TYR A 135 -6.61 -10.56 1.99
C TYR A 135 -7.11 -11.80 2.75
N VAL A 136 -8.26 -11.72 3.41
CA VAL A 136 -8.85 -12.84 4.15
C VAL A 136 -9.11 -14.04 3.23
N ASN A 137 -9.73 -13.80 2.07
CA ASN A 137 -9.98 -14.87 1.08
C ASN A 137 -8.69 -15.56 0.63
N LEU A 138 -7.62 -14.79 0.39
CA LEU A 138 -6.33 -15.33 0.00
C LEU A 138 -5.66 -16.11 1.15
N MET A 139 -5.81 -15.65 2.39
CA MET A 139 -5.32 -16.38 3.57
C MET A 139 -6.06 -17.71 3.74
N GLU A 140 -7.38 -17.73 3.61
CA GLU A 140 -8.16 -18.98 3.67
C GLU A 140 -7.78 -19.95 2.54
N GLN A 141 -7.56 -19.45 1.32
CA GLN A 141 -7.11 -20.27 0.20
C GLN A 141 -5.73 -20.87 0.46
N ARG A 142 -4.78 -20.08 0.99
CA ARG A 142 -3.44 -20.56 1.37
C ARG A 142 -3.51 -21.59 2.49
N ALA A 143 -4.35 -21.38 3.50
CA ALA A 143 -4.56 -22.33 4.58
C ALA A 143 -5.14 -23.67 4.08
N LYS A 144 -6.15 -23.62 3.19
CA LYS A 144 -6.74 -24.82 2.56
C LYS A 144 -5.71 -25.59 1.71
N GLN A 145 -4.88 -24.88 0.94
CA GLN A 145 -3.81 -25.50 0.15
C GLN A 145 -2.74 -26.14 1.03
N LEU A 146 -2.34 -25.47 2.11
CA LEU A 146 -1.36 -26.00 3.05
C LEU A 146 -1.89 -27.26 3.76
N ALA A 147 -3.13 -27.24 4.23
CA ALA A 147 -3.78 -28.41 4.84
C ALA A 147 -3.82 -29.62 3.90
N ALA A 148 -4.07 -29.40 2.61
CA ALA A 148 -4.05 -30.46 1.60
C ALA A 148 -2.63 -31.01 1.32
N LEU A 149 -1.58 -30.20 1.54
CA LEU A 149 -0.17 -30.60 1.37
C LEU A 149 0.40 -31.28 2.61
N THR A 150 -0.02 -30.89 3.81
CA THR A 150 0.53 -31.39 5.07
C THR A 150 0.03 -32.76 5.47
N LEU A 151 -0.89 -33.38 4.70
CA LEU A 151 -1.53 -34.65 5.06
C LEU A 151 -1.83 -34.68 6.56
N GLU A 152 -2.59 -33.70 7.07
CA GLU A 152 -3.40 -34.01 8.24
C GLU A 152 -4.46 -34.99 7.71
N ASP A 153 -4.05 -36.25 7.60
CA ASP A 153 -4.90 -37.34 7.18
C ASP A 153 -6.04 -37.38 8.20
N GLU A 154 -7.20 -36.81 7.83
CA GLU A 154 -8.45 -37.06 8.53
C GLU A 154 -8.70 -38.58 8.67
N GLU A 155 -8.04 -39.40 7.86
CA GLU A 155 -8.01 -40.86 7.95
C GLU A 155 -7.16 -41.43 9.10
N GLU A 156 -6.03 -40.82 9.49
CA GLU A 156 -5.21 -41.32 10.60
C GLU A 156 -5.87 -41.04 11.96
N VAL A 157 -6.43 -39.84 12.17
CA VAL A 157 -7.17 -39.50 13.40
C VAL A 157 -8.46 -40.33 13.53
N LYS A 158 -9.14 -40.66 12.42
CA LYS A 158 -10.30 -41.57 12.41
C LYS A 158 -9.91 -43.03 12.64
N LYS A 159 -8.75 -43.48 12.14
CA LYS A 159 -8.23 -44.84 12.42
C LYS A 159 -7.84 -45.01 13.87
N GLU A 160 -7.11 -44.07 14.47
CA GLU A 160 -6.71 -44.16 15.88
C GLU A 160 -7.92 -44.11 16.82
N SER A 161 -8.89 -43.22 16.56
CA SER A 161 -10.13 -43.15 17.35
C SER A 161 -11.02 -44.38 17.17
N GLY A 162 -11.09 -44.96 15.96
CA GLY A 162 -11.76 -46.24 15.72
C GLY A 162 -11.10 -47.41 16.45
N PHE A 163 -9.77 -47.46 16.45
CA PHE A 163 -9.01 -48.50 17.15
C PHE A 163 -9.21 -48.43 18.67
N LEU A 164 -9.23 -47.22 19.23
CA LEU A 164 -9.49 -47.01 20.67
C LEU A 164 -10.92 -47.43 21.04
N HIS A 165 -11.90 -47.16 20.18
CA HIS A 165 -13.29 -47.55 20.41
C HIS A 165 -13.46 -49.08 20.42
N ASP A 166 -12.86 -49.78 19.46
CA ASP A 166 -12.92 -51.24 19.37
C ASP A 166 -12.20 -51.92 20.55
N GLU A 167 -11.07 -51.38 21.01
CA GLU A 167 -10.34 -51.87 22.19
C GLU A 167 -11.19 -51.72 23.47
N ILE A 168 -11.86 -50.57 23.64
CA ILE A 168 -12.77 -50.31 24.77
C ILE A 168 -13.97 -51.27 24.73
N MET A 169 -14.57 -51.49 23.56
CA MET A 169 -15.68 -52.43 23.41
C MET A 169 -15.25 -53.88 23.72
N ARG A 170 -14.04 -54.28 23.33
CA ARG A 170 -13.50 -55.61 23.65
C ARG A 170 -13.21 -55.78 25.14
N LEU A 171 -12.63 -54.77 25.79
CA LEU A 171 -12.34 -54.79 27.22
C LEU A 171 -13.62 -54.82 28.07
N THR A 172 -14.65 -54.06 27.67
CA THR A 172 -15.95 -54.06 28.37
C THR A 172 -16.68 -55.38 28.21
N HIS A 173 -16.67 -55.97 27.02
CA HIS A 173 -17.26 -57.29 26.79
C HIS A 173 -16.58 -58.39 27.63
N ASN A 174 -15.24 -58.45 27.62
CA ASN A 174 -14.48 -59.41 28.43
C ASN A 174 -14.70 -59.21 29.94
N THR A 175 -14.86 -57.96 30.38
CA THR A 175 -15.15 -57.65 31.79
C THR A 175 -16.56 -58.10 32.18
N LEU A 176 -17.55 -57.91 31.31
CA LEU A 176 -18.93 -58.37 31.54
C LEU A 176 -19.02 -59.89 31.57
N GLU A 177 -18.34 -60.61 30.68
CA GLU A 177 -18.29 -62.07 30.75
C GLU A 177 -17.67 -62.57 32.04
N LYS A 178 -16.57 -61.95 32.50
CA LYS A 178 -15.97 -62.26 33.80
C LYS A 178 -16.91 -61.97 34.97
N LEU A 179 -17.68 -60.88 34.92
CA LEU A 179 -18.68 -60.56 35.94
C LEU A 179 -19.86 -61.53 35.96
N MET A 180 -20.30 -62.00 34.78
CA MET A 180 -21.39 -62.99 34.66
C MET A 180 -20.96 -64.41 35.05
N ALA A 181 -19.65 -64.71 34.96
CA ALA A 181 -19.07 -65.98 35.40
C ALA A 181 -18.75 -66.03 36.91
N LEU A 182 -18.91 -64.92 37.65
CA LEU A 182 -18.74 -64.92 39.10
C LEU A 182 -19.94 -65.60 39.77
N PRO A 183 -19.73 -66.61 40.63
CA PRO A 183 -20.82 -67.24 41.37
C PRO A 183 -21.45 -66.22 42.32
N LEU A 184 -22.79 -66.15 42.31
CA LEU A 184 -23.60 -65.32 43.20
C LEU A 184 -23.48 -65.81 44.65
N THR A 185 -22.38 -65.46 45.31
CA THR A 185 -22.24 -65.64 46.76
C THR A 185 -21.87 -64.30 47.38
N HIS A 186 -22.84 -63.77 48.13
CA HIS A 186 -22.78 -62.63 49.06
C HIS A 186 -23.10 -61.25 48.47
N VAL A 187 -24.40 -61.02 48.25
CA VAL A 187 -24.96 -59.66 48.22
C VAL A 187 -25.08 -59.17 49.67
N VAL A 188 -24.18 -58.27 50.08
CA VAL A 188 -24.32 -57.51 51.34
C VAL A 188 -25.29 -56.35 51.08
N PRO A 189 -26.35 -56.14 51.87
CA PRO A 189 -27.26 -55.01 51.69
C PRO A 189 -26.57 -53.71 52.13
N ILE A 190 -26.34 -52.79 51.19
CA ILE A 190 -25.87 -51.45 51.49
C ILE A 190 -27.04 -50.67 52.11
N GLN A 191 -26.97 -50.44 53.42
CA GLN A 191 -27.89 -49.53 54.11
C GLN A 191 -27.70 -48.09 53.59
N SER A 192 -28.81 -47.50 53.17
CA SER A 192 -28.98 -46.07 52.93
C SER A 192 -28.55 -45.27 54.18
N LYS A 193 -27.59 -44.35 53.99
CA LYS A 193 -27.37 -43.24 54.93
C LYS A 193 -27.50 -41.92 54.17
N MET A 194 -28.67 -41.32 54.36
CA MET A 194 -28.95 -39.89 54.22
C MET A 194 -28.09 -39.05 55.20
N LEU A 195 -28.05 -37.74 54.90
CA LEU A 195 -27.65 -36.57 55.72
C LEU A 195 -26.12 -36.40 55.90
N SER A 196 -25.53 -35.22 55.74
CA SER A 196 -26.02 -33.82 55.78
C SER A 196 -25.19 -32.93 54.86
#